data_AF-A0A1V5H7C6-F1
#
_entry.id   AF-A0A1V5H7C6-F1
#
_cell.length_a   1.000
_cell.length_b   1.000
_cell.length_c   1.000
_cell.angle_alpha   90.00
_cell.angle_beta   90.00
_cell.angle_gamma   90.00
#
_symmetry.space_group_name_H-M   'P 1'
#
loop_
_entity.id
_entity.type
_entity.pdbx_description
1 polymer ?
#
loop_
_entity_poly.entity_id
_entity_poly.type
_entity_poly.pdbx_seq_one_letter_code
_entity_poly.pdbx_strand_id
1 'polypeptide(L)'
;MKYRHAKVRTADSYTFPGKPCRMEVDGRSMEIEKVLSHWREAYEDPSFYPEEFYKVRASDKNVYILRYCILFNSWWVKEHPRAT
;
A
#
# COMPACT_ATOMS: atom_id res chain seq x y z
N MET A 1 15.03 -4.86 -4.92
CA MET A 1 14.27 -3.68 -5.39
C MET A 1 13.85 -2.85 -4.18
N LYS A 2 14.05 -1.53 -4.23
CA LYS A 2 13.79 -0.62 -3.10
C LYS A 2 12.36 -0.06 -3.17
N TYR A 3 11.74 0.15 -2.02
CA TYR A 3 10.49 0.90 -1.91
C TYR A 3 10.73 2.37 -2.31
N ARG A 4 9.74 2.97 -2.98
CA ARG A 4 9.69 4.39 -3.33
C ARG A 4 8.63 5.07 -2.47
N HIS A 5 8.81 6.36 -2.19
CA HIS A 5 7.77 7.13 -1.52
C HIS A 5 6.55 7.27 -2.43
N ALA A 6 5.35 7.18 -1.87
CA ALA A 6 4.10 7.33 -2.59
C ALA A 6 3.15 8.23 -1.81
N LYS A 7 2.27 8.94 -2.52
CA LYS A 7 1.08 9.51 -1.88
C LYS A 7 -0.08 8.56 -2.11
N VAL A 8 -0.79 8.20 -1.06
CA VAL A 8 -1.94 7.31 -1.16
C VAL A 8 -3.15 8.04 -0.58
N ARG A 9 -4.26 7.98 -1.32
CA ARG A 9 -5.56 8.36 -0.79
C ARG A 9 -6.29 7.10 -0.37
N THR A 10 -6.91 7.17 0.80
CA THR A 10 -7.74 6.12 1.35
C THR A 10 -9.20 6.50 1.23
N ALA A 11 -10.06 5.51 1.07
CA ALA A 11 -11.49 5.63 1.24
C ALA A 11 -11.87 4.90 2.53
N ASP A 12 -12.63 5.57 3.39
CA ASP A 12 -13.09 4.99 4.64
C ASP A 12 -14.46 4.34 4.41
N SER A 13 -14.58 3.07 4.80
CA SER A 13 -15.88 2.43 4.97
C SER A 13 -15.96 1.79 6.35
N TYR A 14 -17.18 1.60 6.85
CA TYR A 14 -17.42 0.93 8.14
C TYR A 14 -16.80 -0.48 8.21
N THR A 15 -16.67 -1.15 7.06
CA THR A 15 -16.09 -2.50 6.96
C THR A 15 -14.60 -2.51 6.67
N PHE A 16 -14.04 -1.43 6.13
CA PHE A 16 -12.63 -1.32 5.73
C PHE A 16 -12.16 0.14 5.89
N PRO A 17 -11.91 0.60 7.13
CA PRO A 17 -11.34 1.93 7.35
C PRO A 17 -9.97 2.01 6.67
N GLY A 18 -9.65 3.13 6.02
CA GLY A 18 -8.34 3.37 5.44
C GLY A 18 -8.02 2.57 4.17
N LYS A 19 -9.00 2.04 3.43
CA LYS A 19 -8.70 1.23 2.23
C LYS A 19 -8.08 2.10 1.12
N PRO A 20 -6.91 1.75 0.57
CA PRO A 20 -6.27 2.57 -0.45
C PRO A 20 -7.07 2.53 -1.76
N CYS A 21 -7.40 3.71 -2.30
CA CYS A 21 -8.22 3.88 -3.50
C CYS A 21 -7.46 4.54 -4.67
N ARG A 22 -6.41 5.31 -4.36
CA ARG A 22 -5.57 5.97 -5.37
C ARG A 22 -4.15 6.10 -4.87
N MET A 23 -3.17 5.94 -5.75
CA MET A 23 -1.75 6.17 -5.45
C MET A 23 -1.12 7.14 -6.45
N GLU A 24 -0.10 7.87 -6.01
CA GLU A 24 0.76 8.72 -6.83
C GLU A 24 2.22 8.34 -6.59
N VAL A 25 2.93 8.02 -7.67
CA VAL A 25 4.32 7.56 -7.68
C VAL A 25 5.02 8.23 -8.84
N ASP A 26 6.17 8.88 -8.58
CA ASP A 26 6.97 9.56 -9.61
C ASP A 26 6.15 10.53 -10.49
N GLY A 27 5.20 11.26 -9.87
CA GLY A 27 4.30 12.20 -10.55
C GLY A 27 3.16 11.55 -11.35
N ARG A 28 3.10 10.21 -11.41
CA ARG A 28 2.02 9.46 -12.07
C ARG A 28 0.98 9.05 -11.06
N SER A 29 -0.28 9.38 -11.36
CA SER A 29 -1.41 9.04 -10.51
C SER A 29 -2.18 7.86 -11.09
N MET A 30 -2.50 6.88 -10.25
CA MET A 30 -3.13 5.63 -10.63
C MET A 30 -4.26 5.30 -9.65
N GLU A 31 -5.41 4.92 -10.20
CA GLU A 31 -6.49 4.34 -9.41
C GLU A 31 -6.15 2.92 -8.97
N ILE A 32 -6.55 2.57 -7.75
CA ILE A 32 -6.46 1.21 -7.22
C ILE A 32 -7.78 0.52 -7.53
N GLU A 33 -7.75 -0.39 -8.50
CA GLU A 33 -8.93 -1.13 -8.95
C GLU A 33 -9.33 -2.22 -7.94
N LYS A 34 -8.33 -2.86 -7.33
CA LYS A 34 -8.56 -4.00 -6.44
C LYS A 34 -7.46 -4.15 -5.40
N VAL A 35 -7.86 -4.34 -4.15
CA VAL A 35 -6.98 -4.84 -3.10
C VAL A 35 -7.00 -6.37 -3.17
N LEU A 36 -5.85 -6.97 -3.43
CA LEU A 36 -5.66 -8.42 -3.59
C LEU A 36 -5.33 -9.10 -2.27
N SER A 37 -4.59 -8.43 -1.39
CA SER A 37 -4.26 -8.91 -0.04
C SER A 37 -3.97 -7.72 0.88
N HIS A 38 -4.17 -7.91 2.17
CA HIS A 38 -3.86 -6.97 3.24
C HIS A 38 -3.31 -7.76 4.42
N TRP A 39 -2.15 -7.36 4.94
CA TRP A 39 -1.53 -7.95 6.12
C TRP A 39 -0.79 -6.90 6.94
N ARG A 40 -0.47 -7.25 8.17
CA ARG A 40 0.26 -6.41 9.12
C ARG A 40 1.48 -7.17 9.61
N GLU A 41 2.57 -6.46 9.82
CA GLU A 41 3.78 -7.02 10.42
C GLU A 41 4.09 -6.28 11.73
N ALA A 42 4.84 -6.96 12.61
CA ALA A 42 5.34 -6.40 13.86
C ALA A 42 4.27 -5.95 14.88
N TYR A 43 3.07 -6.53 14.85
CA TYR A 43 2.00 -6.21 15.81
C TYR A 43 2.19 -6.89 17.18
N GLU A 44 2.99 -7.96 17.24
CA GLU A 44 3.20 -8.78 18.45
C GLU A 44 4.45 -8.38 19.25
N ASP A 45 5.43 -7.72 18.62
CA ASP A 45 6.63 -7.24 19.29
C ASP A 45 6.54 -5.71 19.49
N PRO A 46 6.35 -5.23 20.74
CA PRO A 46 6.24 -3.81 21.04
C PRO A 46 7.53 -3.01 20.79
N SER A 47 8.65 -3.68 20.50
CA SER A 47 9.91 -3.05 20.10
C SER A 47 9.89 -2.54 18.65
N PHE A 48 8.90 -2.96 17.86
CA PHE A 48 8.73 -2.55 16.47
C PHE A 48 7.44 -1.77 16.28
N TYR A 49 7.48 -0.77 15.41
CA TYR A 49 6.29 -0.06 15.00
C TYR A 49 5.54 -0.91 13.96
N PRO A 50 4.23 -1.16 14.14
CA PRO A 50 3.49 -1.98 13.19
C PRO A 50 3.52 -1.35 11.80
N GLU A 51 3.73 -2.18 10.80
CA GLU A 51 3.64 -1.78 9.39
C GLU A 51 2.42 -2.45 8.75
N GLU A 52 1.68 -1.68 7.96
CA GLU A 52 0.52 -2.17 7.22
C GLU A 52 0.85 -2.32 5.75
N PHE A 53 0.48 -3.45 5.16
CA PHE A 53 0.80 -3.76 3.78
C PHE A 53 -0.44 -4.10 2.97
N TYR A 54 -0.49 -3.58 1.75
CA TYR A 54 -1.55 -3.85 0.79
C TYR A 54 -0.96 -4.30 -0.53
N LYS A 55 -1.35 -5.48 -1.01
CA LYS A 55 -1.11 -5.89 -2.39
C LYS A 55 -2.28 -5.40 -3.24
N VAL A 56 -2.01 -4.55 -4.22
CA VAL A 56 -3.05 -3.88 -5.01
C VAL A 56 -2.83 -4.05 -6.50
N ARG A 57 -3.91 -4.15 -7.27
CA ARG A 57 -3.90 -3.99 -8.72
C ARG A 57 -4.30 -2.56 -9.06
N ALA A 58 -3.47 -1.89 -9.85
CA ALA A 58 -3.73 -0.53 -10.30
C ALA A 58 -4.31 -0.50 -11.73
N SER A 59 -4.79 0.68 -12.12
CA SER A 59 -5.38 0.98 -13.44
C SER A 59 -4.46 0.71 -14.63
N ASP A 60 -3.14 0.78 -14.44
CA ASP A 60 -2.12 0.40 -15.42
C ASP A 60 -1.94 -1.13 -15.57
N LYS A 61 -2.78 -1.91 -14.88
CA LYS A 61 -2.79 -3.38 -14.85
C LYS A 61 -1.57 -4.00 -14.18
N ASN A 62 -0.73 -3.22 -13.53
CA ASN A 62 0.37 -3.72 -12.71
C ASN A 62 -0.08 -4.00 -11.27
N VAL A 63 0.73 -4.80 -10.58
CA VAL A 63 0.51 -5.14 -9.17
C VAL A 63 1.58 -4.46 -8.33
N TYR A 64 1.15 -3.88 -7.23
CA TYR A 64 2.00 -3.13 -6.33
C TYR A 64 1.85 -3.63 -4.90
N ILE A 65 2.90 -3.48 -4.11
CA ILE A 65 2.86 -3.60 -2.66
C ILE A 65 2.95 -2.18 -2.10
N LEU A 66 1.86 -1.71 -1.51
CA LEU A 66 1.84 -0.51 -0.70
C LEU A 66 2.22 -0.89 0.73
N ARG A 67 3.02 -0.05 1.37
CA ARG A 67 3.39 -0.14 2.77
C ARG A 67 3.06 1.18 3.43
N TYR A 68 2.23 1.14 4.45
CA TYR A 68 1.94 2.25 5.34
C TYR A 68 2.82 2.13 6.58
N CYS A 69 3.68 3.13 6.78
CA CYS A 69 4.50 3.23 7.97
C CYS A 69 3.79 4.13 8.98
N ILE A 70 3.27 3.51 10.04
CA ILE A 70 2.46 4.20 11.06
C ILE A 70 3.26 5.28 11.76
N LEU A 71 4.52 5.00 12.12
CA LEU A 71 5.41 5.94 12.82
C LEU A 71 5.57 7.29 12.09
N PHE A 72 5.68 7.23 10.76
CA PHE A 72 5.94 8.41 9.94
C PHE A 72 4.71 8.92 9.20
N ASN A 73 3.54 8.30 9.40
CA ASN A 73 2.32 8.59 8.66
C ASN A 73 2.59 8.70 7.14
N SER A 74 3.34 7.73 6.59
CA SER A 74 3.86 7.80 5.22
C SER A 74 3.61 6.51 4.44
N TRP A 75 3.44 6.67 3.13
CA TRP A 75 3.20 5.56 2.23
C TRP A 75 4.40 5.30 1.34
N TRP A 76 4.63 4.02 1.10
CA TRP A 76 5.71 3.51 0.29
C TRP A 76 5.18 2.47 -0.68
N VAL A 77 5.78 2.37 -1.85
CA VAL A 77 5.34 1.46 -2.91
C VAL A 77 6.51 0.72 -3.52
N LYS A 78 6.29 -0.55 -3.86
CA LYS A 78 7.14 -1.29 -4.79
C LYS A 78 6.28 -2.03 -5.81
N GLU A 79 6.80 -2.20 -7.01
CA GLU A 79 6.19 -3.11 -7.98
C GLU A 79 6.34 -4.55 -7.50
N HIS A 80 5.29 -5.33 -7.70
CA HIS A 80 5.30 -6.76 -7.51
C HIS A 80 5.37 -7.42 -8.89
N PRO A 81 6.52 -8.01 -9.26
CA PRO A 81 6.66 -8.65 -10.55
C PRO A 81 5.58 -9.72 -10.71
N ARG A 82 5.00 -9.81 -11.91
CA ARG A 82 4.17 -10.96 -12.27
C ARG A 82 5.09 -12.19 -12.21
N ALA A 83 4.67 -13.23 -11.49
CA ALA A 83 5.31 -14.53 -11.64
C ALA A 83 5.06 -14.96 -13.09
N THR A 84 6.14 -15.06 -13.86
CA THR A 84 6.14 -15.60 -15.22
C THR A 84 5.86 -17.09 -15.18
#